data_AF-A0A959W3C7-F1
#
_entry.id   AF-A0A959W3C7-F1
#
_cell.length_a   1.000
_cell.length_b   1.000
_cell.length_c   1.000
_cell.angle_alpha   90.00
_cell.angle_beta   90.00
_cell.angle_gamma   90.00
#
_symmetry.space_group_name_H-M   'P 1'
#
loop_
_entity.id
_entity.type
_entity.pdbx_description
1 polymer ?
#
loop_
_entity_poly.entity_id
_entity_poly.type
_entity_poly.pdbx_seq_one_letter_code
_entity_poly.pdbx_strand_id
1 'polypeptide(L)'
;MSEELPVDEVIDALEDYQRRTIELYAKHSDDPEACIKALVRLHLAWTEGDPERAKMVSRYRGPVMAGPGRERLSASNAAYFEQSKKWMDTSRASGAMPSVSFNVLHALVFAPTQELCKHWLGGRLKKKPTEYAGAMGDAAWAGLLAAGATS
;
A
#
# COMPACT_ATOMS: atom_id res chain seq x y z
N MET A 1 8.11 29.88 -12.51
CA MET A 1 8.97 29.48 -11.37
C MET A 1 8.93 27.97 -11.31
N SER A 2 10.05 27.27 -11.44
CA SER A 2 10.07 25.82 -11.21
C SER A 2 9.78 25.63 -9.73
N GLU A 3 8.66 24.99 -9.40
CA GLU A 3 8.34 24.60 -8.03
C GLU A 3 9.49 23.69 -7.54
N GLU A 4 10.08 24.02 -6.39
CA GLU A 4 11.11 23.19 -5.77
C GLU A 4 10.50 21.83 -5.44
N LEU A 5 11.21 20.73 -5.75
CA LEU A 5 10.69 19.40 -5.49
C LEU A 5 10.66 19.16 -3.97
N PRO A 6 9.52 18.74 -3.38
CA PRO A 6 9.41 18.44 -1.95
C PRO A 6 10.02 17.07 -1.65
N VAL A 7 11.34 16.95 -1.76
CA VAL A 7 12.06 15.67 -1.69
C VAL A 7 11.89 15.02 -0.33
N ASP A 8 12.18 15.75 0.75
CA ASP A 8 12.14 15.19 2.10
C ASP A 8 10.72 14.86 2.54
N GLU A 9 9.75 15.73 2.27
CA GLU A 9 8.35 15.50 2.64
C GLU A 9 7.76 14.28 1.92
N VAL A 10 8.11 14.07 0.65
CA VAL A 10 7.68 12.89 -0.11
C VAL A 10 8.32 11.63 0.45
N ILE A 11 9.61 11.66 0.77
CA ILE A 11 10.32 10.48 1.27
C ILE A 11 9.85 10.13 2.68
N ASP A 12 9.75 11.10 3.58
CA ASP A 12 9.28 10.90 4.95
C ASP A 12 7.86 10.34 4.98
N ALA A 13 6.98 10.83 4.11
CA ALA A 13 5.62 10.32 3.96
C ALA A 13 5.60 8.86 3.49
N LEU A 14 6.48 8.48 2.56
CA LEU A 14 6.59 7.10 2.07
C LEU A 14 7.22 6.16 3.11
N GLU A 15 8.25 6.61 3.83
CA GLU A 15 8.90 5.84 4.89
C GLU A 15 7.95 5.61 6.08
N ASP A 16 7.15 6.61 6.47
CA ASP A 16 6.08 6.44 7.46
C ASP A 16 5.03 5.42 7.00
N TYR A 17 4.59 5.50 5.74
CA TYR A 17 3.63 4.55 5.19
C TYR A 17 4.16 3.11 5.17
N GLN A 18 5.43 2.93 4.77
CA GLN A 18 6.10 1.63 4.78
C GLN A 18 6.27 1.08 6.20
N ARG A 19 6.69 1.91 7.16
CA ARG A 19 6.79 1.50 8.57
C ARG A 19 5.46 0.98 9.11
N ARG A 20 4.35 1.71 8.89
CA ARG A 20 3.01 1.28 9.31
C ARG A 20 2.58 -0.02 8.63
N THR A 21 2.98 -0.23 7.38
CA THR A 21 2.72 -1.50 6.67
C THR A 21 3.49 -2.66 7.31
N ILE A 22 4.75 -2.46 7.67
CA ILE A 22 5.58 -3.46 8.37
C ILE A 22 5.03 -3.76 9.76
N GLU A 23 4.55 -2.75 10.48
CA GLU A 23 3.87 -2.94 11.78
C GLU A 23 2.62 -3.83 11.64
N LEU A 24 1.87 -3.70 10.53
CA LEU A 24 0.72 -4.58 10.26
C LEU A 24 1.14 -6.02 9.96
N TYR A 25 2.24 -6.23 9.23
CA TYR A 25 2.79 -7.58 9.03
C TYR A 25 3.15 -8.25 10.36
N ALA A 26 3.75 -7.51 11.28
CA ALA A 26 4.11 -8.02 12.60
C ALA A 26 2.87 -8.27 13.47
N LYS A 27 1.89 -7.35 13.43
CA LYS A 27 0.66 -7.44 14.22
C LYS A 27 -0.24 -8.61 13.81
N HIS A 28 -0.24 -8.95 12.53
CA HIS A 28 -1.10 -9.97 11.93
C HIS A 28 -0.26 -11.12 11.33
N SER A 29 0.80 -11.53 12.03
CA SER A 29 1.75 -12.55 11.55
C SER A 29 1.13 -13.93 11.30
N ASP A 30 0.03 -14.21 11.99
CA ASP A 30 -0.67 -15.47 12.11
C ASP A 30 -2.09 -15.39 11.52
N ASP A 31 -2.47 -14.23 10.99
CA ASP A 31 -3.74 -13.99 10.31
C ASP A 31 -3.53 -13.15 9.03
N PRO A 32 -3.14 -13.78 7.90
CA PRO A 32 -2.92 -13.07 6.65
C PRO A 32 -4.17 -12.38 6.11
N GLU A 33 -5.36 -12.94 6.35
CA GLU A 33 -6.62 -12.29 5.95
C GLU A 33 -6.81 -10.96 6.68
N ALA A 34 -6.68 -10.95 8.01
CA ALA A 34 -6.74 -9.71 8.78
C ALA A 34 -5.64 -8.74 8.38
N CYS A 35 -4.44 -9.23 8.07
CA CYS A 35 -3.36 -8.40 7.56
C CYS A 35 -3.76 -7.70 6.26
N ILE A 36 -4.26 -8.43 5.25
CA ILE A 36 -4.68 -7.86 3.97
C ILE A 36 -5.77 -6.81 4.16
N LYS A 37 -6.78 -7.10 4.98
CA LYS A 37 -7.86 -6.13 5.29
C LYS A 37 -7.30 -4.89 6.00
N ALA A 38 -6.32 -5.06 6.87
CA ALA A 38 -5.65 -3.96 7.54
C ALA A 38 -4.80 -3.10 6.58
N LEU A 39 -4.13 -3.69 5.59
CA LEU A 39 -3.38 -2.95 4.56
C LEU A 39 -4.30 -2.06 3.72
N VAL A 40 -5.45 -2.60 3.30
CA VAL A 40 -6.49 -1.82 2.58
C VAL A 40 -6.96 -0.66 3.45
N ARG A 41 -7.32 -0.93 4.70
CA ARG A 41 -7.76 0.11 5.65
C ARG A 41 -6.68 1.15 5.89
N LEU A 42 -5.41 0.76 6.00
CA LEU A 42 -4.27 1.66 6.18
C LEU A 42 -4.19 2.64 5.01
N HIS A 43 -4.25 2.17 3.76
CA HIS A 43 -4.16 3.06 2.60
C HIS A 43 -5.31 4.08 2.54
N LEU A 44 -6.54 3.61 2.80
CA LEU A 44 -7.73 4.44 2.83
C LEU A 44 -7.64 5.50 3.93
N ALA A 45 -7.30 5.09 5.15
CA ALA A 45 -7.19 5.99 6.30
C ALA A 45 -6.01 6.95 6.20
N TRP A 46 -4.88 6.51 5.64
CA TRP A 46 -3.72 7.36 5.41
C TRP A 46 -4.02 8.47 4.40
N THR A 47 -4.81 8.17 3.36
CA THR A 47 -5.26 9.15 2.38
C THR A 47 -6.29 10.11 2.97
N GLU A 48 -7.28 9.58 3.69
CA GLU A 48 -8.34 10.40 4.29
C GLU A 48 -7.82 11.33 5.38
N GLY A 49 -6.87 10.85 6.20
CA GLY A 49 -6.32 11.60 7.32
C GLY A 49 -5.46 12.79 6.92
N ASP A 50 -4.88 12.77 5.71
CA ASP A 50 -4.10 13.89 5.16
C ASP A 50 -4.17 13.92 3.62
N PRO A 51 -5.26 14.47 3.06
CA PRO A 51 -5.50 14.49 1.62
C PRO A 51 -4.43 15.27 0.83
N GLU A 52 -3.86 16.32 1.42
CA GLU A 52 -2.83 17.13 0.79
C GLU A 52 -1.50 16.40 0.72
N ARG A 53 -1.09 15.70 1.80
CA ARG A 53 0.09 14.80 1.74
C ARG A 53 -0.11 13.68 0.72
N ALA A 54 -1.30 13.11 0.63
CA ALA A 54 -1.59 12.07 -0.35
C ALA A 54 -1.49 12.59 -1.80
N LYS A 55 -2.03 13.78 -2.09
CA LYS A 55 -1.87 14.45 -3.38
C LYS A 55 -0.40 14.77 -3.68
N MET A 56 0.35 15.26 -2.70
CA MET A 56 1.78 15.55 -2.83
C MET A 56 2.55 14.29 -3.22
N VAL A 57 2.40 13.19 -2.47
CA VAL A 57 3.06 11.92 -2.79
C VAL A 57 2.66 11.44 -4.19
N SER A 58 1.38 11.49 -4.54
CA SER A 58 0.92 11.08 -5.88
C SER A 58 1.52 11.94 -7.01
N ARG A 59 1.73 13.24 -6.78
CA ARG A 59 2.26 14.19 -7.77
C ARG A 59 3.78 14.09 -7.92
N TYR A 60 4.50 13.95 -6.80
CA TYR A 60 5.95 14.15 -6.77
C TYR A 60 6.78 12.87 -6.58
N ARG A 61 6.18 11.72 -6.23
CA ARG A 61 6.92 10.45 -6.08
C ARG A 61 7.77 10.11 -7.31
N GLY A 62 7.20 10.25 -8.51
CA GLY A 62 7.90 9.95 -9.77
C GLY A 62 9.12 10.86 -9.99
N PRO A 63 8.94 12.20 -9.99
CA PRO A 63 10.05 13.15 -10.08
C PRO A 63 11.12 12.98 -9.00
N VAL A 64 10.74 12.75 -7.74
CA VAL A 64 11.69 12.54 -6.63
C VAL A 64 12.51 11.26 -6.86
N MET A 65 11.87 10.17 -7.28
CA MET A 65 12.54 8.90 -7.62
C MET A 65 13.47 9.02 -8.84
N ALA A 66 13.12 9.86 -9.81
CA ALA A 66 13.93 10.10 -11.00
C ALA A 66 15.08 11.10 -10.76
N GLY A 67 15.11 11.76 -9.60
CA GLY A 67 16.00 12.87 -9.29
C GLY A 67 16.68 12.73 -7.91
N PRO A 68 16.73 13.79 -7.09
CA PRO A 68 17.53 13.84 -5.87
C PRO A 68 17.18 12.77 -4.81
N GLY A 69 15.94 12.26 -4.80
CA GLY A 69 15.51 11.26 -3.85
C GLY A 69 15.78 9.81 -4.25
N ARG A 70 16.39 9.57 -5.42
CA ARG A 70 16.55 8.21 -5.99
C ARG A 70 17.24 7.25 -5.04
N GLU A 71 18.36 7.65 -4.44
CA GLU A 71 19.17 6.76 -3.60
C GLU A 71 18.42 6.36 -2.32
N ARG A 72 17.93 7.35 -1.56
CA ARG A 72 17.17 7.13 -0.33
C ARG A 72 15.90 6.32 -0.58
N LEU A 73 15.12 6.65 -1.63
CA LEU A 73 13.93 5.86 -1.99
C LEU A 73 14.27 4.44 -2.44
N SER A 74 15.38 4.23 -3.15
CA SER A 74 15.79 2.88 -3.57
C SER A 74 16.15 2.02 -2.37
N ALA A 75 16.92 2.56 -1.42
CA ALA A 75 17.28 1.87 -0.18
C ALA A 75 16.04 1.56 0.68
N SER A 76 15.18 2.57 0.88
CA SER A 76 13.90 2.44 1.59
C SER A 76 12.99 1.38 0.95
N ASN A 77 12.80 1.41 -0.37
CA ASN A 77 12.01 0.43 -1.09
C ASN A 77 12.60 -0.99 -0.98
N ALA A 78 13.92 -1.14 -1.05
CA ALA A 78 14.58 -2.44 -0.93
C ALA A 78 14.31 -3.08 0.44
N ALA A 79 14.48 -2.32 1.52
CA ALA A 79 14.17 -2.79 2.88
C ALA A 79 12.68 -3.14 3.03
N TYR A 80 11.79 -2.31 2.49
CA TYR A 80 10.35 -2.59 2.50
C TYR A 80 9.99 -3.88 1.74
N PHE A 81 10.56 -4.10 0.55
CA PHE A 81 10.31 -5.31 -0.23
C PHE A 81 10.86 -6.56 0.44
N GLU A 82 12.02 -6.49 1.09
CA GLU A 82 12.57 -7.60 1.86
C GLU A 82 11.60 -8.03 2.98
N GLN A 83 11.10 -7.06 3.75
CA GLN A 83 10.15 -7.33 4.84
C GLN A 83 8.81 -7.85 4.33
N SER A 84 8.31 -7.29 3.21
CA SER A 84 7.09 -7.76 2.56
C SER A 84 7.22 -9.21 2.07
N LYS A 85 8.36 -9.54 1.44
CA LYS A 85 8.65 -10.90 0.97
C LYS A 85 8.74 -11.88 2.13
N LYS A 86 9.44 -11.51 3.21
CA LYS A 86 9.54 -12.35 4.41
C LYS A 86 8.16 -12.68 4.99
N TRP A 87 7.29 -11.68 5.15
CA TRP A 87 5.92 -11.90 5.62
C TRP A 87 5.11 -12.80 4.68
N MET A 88 5.21 -12.61 3.36
CA MET A 88 4.53 -13.47 2.38
C MET A 88 5.04 -14.92 2.44
N ASP A 89 6.36 -15.12 2.54
CA ASP A 89 6.95 -16.46 2.61
C ASP A 89 6.53 -17.19 3.89
N THR A 90 6.50 -16.50 5.04
CA THR A 90 5.99 -17.06 6.30
C THR A 90 4.50 -17.40 6.21
N SER A 91 3.68 -16.49 5.67
CA SER A 91 2.23 -16.68 5.51
C SER A 91 1.89 -17.83 4.57
N ARG A 92 2.70 -18.02 3.52
CA ARG A 92 2.59 -19.18 2.62
C ARG A 92 2.97 -20.47 3.32
N ALA A 93 4.08 -20.47 4.07
CA ALA A 93 4.57 -21.66 4.77
C ALA A 93 3.61 -22.16 5.86
N SER A 94 2.82 -21.28 6.47
CA SER A 94 1.78 -21.67 7.44
C SER A 94 0.53 -22.28 6.80
N GLY A 95 0.38 -22.18 5.47
CA GLY A 95 -0.82 -22.60 4.74
C GLY A 95 -1.99 -21.62 4.87
N ALA A 96 -1.82 -20.50 5.58
CA ALA A 96 -2.87 -19.50 5.79
C ALA A 96 -3.01 -18.51 4.62
N MET A 97 -2.06 -18.51 3.68
CA MET A 97 -2.10 -17.66 2.49
C MET A 97 -1.72 -18.46 1.24
N PRO A 98 -2.44 -18.30 0.11
CA PRO A 98 -2.09 -18.95 -1.14
C PRO A 98 -0.72 -18.52 -1.67
N SER A 99 -0.14 -19.37 -2.51
CA SER A 99 1.05 -19.01 -3.27
C SER A 99 0.70 -18.01 -4.38
N VAL A 100 1.00 -16.73 -4.16
CA VAL A 100 0.84 -15.66 -5.16
C VAL A 100 2.12 -14.83 -5.25
N SER A 101 2.44 -14.30 -6.43
CA SER A 101 3.57 -13.38 -6.56
C SER A 101 3.28 -12.05 -5.86
N PHE A 102 4.34 -11.37 -5.40
CA PHE A 102 4.19 -10.03 -4.81
C PHE A 102 3.50 -9.05 -5.77
N ASN A 103 3.76 -9.15 -7.08
CA ASN A 103 3.12 -8.29 -8.08
C ASN A 103 1.60 -8.50 -8.15
N VAL A 104 1.15 -9.75 -8.07
CA VAL A 104 -0.29 -10.08 -8.03
C VAL A 104 -0.91 -9.58 -6.73
N LEU A 105 -0.23 -9.80 -5.59
CA LEU A 105 -0.68 -9.26 -4.31
C LEU A 105 -0.84 -7.75 -4.37
N HIS A 106 0.19 -7.06 -4.85
CA HIS A 106 0.18 -5.61 -4.93
C HIS A 106 -0.92 -5.10 -5.86
N ALA A 107 -1.11 -5.74 -7.01
CA ALA A 107 -2.16 -5.38 -7.97
C ALA A 107 -3.56 -5.55 -7.39
N LEU A 108 -3.83 -6.63 -6.63
CA LEU A 108 -5.16 -6.89 -6.06
C LEU A 108 -5.45 -6.06 -4.81
N VAL A 109 -4.44 -5.79 -3.98
CA VAL A 109 -4.61 -5.08 -2.71
C VAL A 109 -4.55 -3.57 -2.89
N PHE A 110 -3.53 -3.06 -3.59
CA PHE A 110 -3.25 -1.63 -3.60
C PHE A 110 -3.84 -0.91 -4.82
N ALA A 111 -3.89 -1.50 -6.01
CA ALA A 111 -4.33 -0.76 -7.19
C ALA A 111 -5.82 -0.33 -7.12
N PRO A 112 -6.79 -1.20 -6.76
CA PRO A 112 -8.18 -0.78 -6.57
C PRO A 112 -8.32 0.27 -5.46
N THR A 113 -7.56 0.11 -4.38
CA THR A 113 -7.59 1.01 -3.22
C THR A 113 -7.05 2.40 -3.58
N GLN A 114 -5.98 2.46 -4.39
CA GLN A 114 -5.42 3.70 -4.93
C GLN A 114 -6.40 4.39 -5.89
N GLU A 115 -7.06 3.65 -6.78
CA GLU A 115 -8.05 4.21 -7.71
C GLU A 115 -9.26 4.81 -6.97
N LEU A 116 -9.77 4.12 -5.95
CA LEU A 116 -10.84 4.65 -5.09
C LEU A 116 -10.41 5.97 -4.42
N CYS A 117 -9.20 6.00 -3.85
CA CYS A 117 -8.61 7.20 -3.27
C CYS A 117 -8.48 8.34 -4.29
N LYS A 118 -8.03 8.06 -5.52
CA LYS A 118 -7.94 9.06 -6.60
C LYS A 118 -9.30 9.64 -6.95
N HIS A 119 -10.35 8.82 -7.02
CA HIS A 119 -11.70 9.31 -7.26
C HIS A 119 -12.20 10.21 -6.12
N TRP A 120 -11.90 9.87 -4.87
CA TRP A 120 -12.25 10.70 -3.72
C TRP A 120 -11.49 12.02 -3.68
N LEU A 121 -10.15 11.99 -3.85
CA LEU A 121 -9.31 13.19 -3.90
C LEU A 121 -9.70 14.14 -5.05
N GLY A 122 -10.21 13.58 -6.16
CA GLY A 122 -10.74 14.34 -7.29
C GLY A 122 -12.20 14.80 -7.14
N GLY A 123 -12.81 14.64 -5.97
CA GLY A 123 -14.18 15.07 -5.69
C GLY A 123 -15.29 14.25 -6.36
N ARG A 124 -14.96 13.07 -6.91
CA ARG A 124 -15.92 12.19 -7.62
C ARG A 124 -16.68 11.25 -6.70
N LEU A 125 -16.22 11.08 -5.46
CA LEU A 125 -16.88 10.28 -4.43
C LEU A 125 -17.38 11.16 -3.29
N LYS A 126 -18.65 11.00 -2.93
CA LYS A 126 -19.26 11.71 -1.79
C LYS A 126 -18.91 11.07 -0.44
N LYS A 127 -18.80 9.74 -0.42
CA LYS A 127 -18.42 8.98 0.78
C LYS A 127 -16.91 9.02 0.98
N LYS A 128 -16.49 8.99 2.23
CA LYS A 128 -15.10 8.88 2.64
C LYS A 128 -14.53 7.52 2.22
N PRO A 129 -13.24 7.43 1.84
CA PRO A 129 -12.64 6.18 1.39
C PRO A 129 -12.75 5.06 2.44
N THR A 130 -12.61 5.39 3.73
CA THR A 130 -12.68 4.40 4.82
C THR A 130 -14.06 3.76 4.99
N GLU A 131 -15.13 4.37 4.47
CA GLU A 131 -16.47 3.76 4.45
C GLU A 131 -16.52 2.52 3.54
N TYR A 132 -15.59 2.37 2.60
CA TYR A 132 -15.48 1.22 1.71
C TYR A 132 -14.50 0.14 2.22
N ALA A 133 -13.86 0.36 3.37
CA ALA A 133 -12.74 -0.49 3.83
C ALA A 133 -13.12 -1.97 4.00
N GLY A 134 -14.32 -2.26 4.51
CA GLY A 134 -14.81 -3.64 4.65
C GLY A 134 -14.91 -4.34 3.30
N ALA A 135 -15.72 -3.79 2.39
CA ALA A 135 -15.94 -4.37 1.06
C ALA A 135 -14.65 -4.48 0.23
N MET A 136 -13.77 -3.47 0.30
CA MET A 136 -12.48 -3.48 -0.39
C MET A 136 -11.53 -4.53 0.18
N GLY A 137 -11.50 -4.68 1.51
CA GLY A 137 -10.68 -5.69 2.19
C GLY A 137 -11.13 -7.11 1.88
N ASP A 138 -12.44 -7.37 1.92
CA ASP A 138 -13.03 -8.67 1.57
C ASP A 138 -12.77 -9.00 0.09
N ALA A 139 -12.95 -8.05 -0.81
CA ALA A 139 -12.69 -8.24 -2.24
C ALA A 139 -11.21 -8.51 -2.53
N ALA A 140 -10.30 -7.78 -1.88
CA ALA A 140 -8.86 -8.00 -2.02
C ALA A 140 -8.48 -9.42 -1.57
N TRP A 141 -8.98 -9.86 -0.40
CA TRP A 141 -8.71 -11.21 0.09
C TRP A 141 -9.27 -12.29 -0.82
N ALA A 142 -10.54 -12.18 -1.22
CA ALA A 142 -11.17 -13.13 -2.14
C ALA A 142 -10.41 -13.22 -3.49
N GLY A 143 -9.93 -12.09 -4.01
CA GLY A 143 -9.12 -12.05 -5.22
C GLY A 143 -7.79 -12.80 -5.07
N LEU A 144 -7.13 -12.69 -3.91
CA LEU A 144 -5.89 -13.42 -3.63
C LEU A 144 -6.13 -14.94 -3.56
N LEU A 145 -7.20 -15.37 -2.89
CA LEU A 145 -7.60 -16.78 -2.85
C LEU A 145 -7.85 -17.32 -4.25
N ALA A 146 -8.60 -16.57 -5.07
CA ALA A 146 -8.89 -16.95 -6.46
C ALA A 146 -7.63 -17.04 -7.32
N ALA A 147 -6.72 -16.06 -7.22
CA ALA A 147 -5.46 -16.07 -7.95
C ALA A 147 -4.57 -17.28 -7.56
N GLY A 148 -4.52 -17.59 -6.27
CA GLY A 148 -3.78 -18.74 -5.73
C GLY A 148 -4.29 -20.09 -6.21
N ALA A 149 -5.60 -20.23 -6.42
CA ALA A 149 -6.20 -21.48 -6.89
C ALA A 149 -5.88 -21.80 -8.37
N THR A 150 -5.37 -20.82 -9.12
CA THR A 150 -4.99 -20.98 -10.54
C THR A 150 -3.50 -21.29 -10.75
N SER A 151 -2.72 -21.36 -9.67
CA SER A 151 -1.27 -21.58 -9.68
C SER A 151 -0.89 -23.02 -9.34
#